data_AF-A0A257AW11-F1
#
_entry.id   AF-A0A257AW11-F1
#
_cell.length_a   1.000
_cell.length_b   1.000
_cell.length_c   1.000
_cell.angle_alpha   90.00
_cell.angle_beta   90.00
_cell.angle_gamma   90.00
#
_symmetry.space_group_name_H-M   'P 1'
#
loop_
_entity.id
_entity.type
_entity.pdbx_description
1 polymer ?
#
loop_
_entity_poly.entity_id
_entity_poly.type
_entity_poly.pdbx_seq_one_letter_code
_entity_poly.pdbx_strand_id
1 'polypeptide(L)'
;GGAVIDPPRARERSFCCGAGGGLAFLGEEHGDRVSETRAKELVATGAETVAAACPFCNTMFRDALVQVANGKPAPKLLDIAEIAAAGLRQG
;
A
#
# COMPACT_ATOMS: atom_id res chain seq x y z
N GLY A 1 -6.57 3.58 18.88
CA GLY A 1 -6.35 4.32 17.61
C GLY A 1 -4.86 4.37 17.33
N GLY A 2 -4.45 4.24 16.07
CA GLY A 2 -3.04 4.28 15.65
C GLY A 2 -2.60 5.66 15.16
N ALA A 3 -1.29 5.92 15.17
CA ALA A 3 -0.70 7.12 14.56
C ALA A 3 -0.49 6.90 13.05
N VAL A 4 -0.77 7.92 12.25
CA VAL A 4 -0.50 7.90 10.80
C VAL A 4 0.94 8.35 10.57
N ILE A 5 1.68 7.59 9.77
CA ILE A 5 3.08 7.88 9.40
C ILE A 5 3.11 8.23 7.91
N ASP A 6 3.54 9.44 7.58
CA ASP A 6 3.60 9.91 6.19
C ASP A 6 4.92 9.46 5.51
N PRO A 7 4.88 8.83 4.33
CA PRO A 7 6.07 8.60 3.51
C PRO A 7 6.58 9.93 2.87
N PRO A 8 7.79 9.96 2.28
CA PRO A 8 8.36 11.19 1.69
C PRO A 8 7.42 11.89 0.71
N ARG A 9 6.72 11.12 -0.13
CA ARG A 9 5.65 11.58 -1.03
C ARG A 9 4.29 11.25 -0.42
N ALA A 10 3.67 12.20 0.29
CA ALA A 10 2.35 12.02 0.87
C ALA A 10 1.41 13.16 0.43
N ARG A 11 0.11 12.98 0.73
CA ARG A 11 -0.94 13.99 0.49
C ARG A 11 -0.98 14.46 -0.96
N GLU A 12 -0.85 15.75 -1.22
CA GLU A 12 -0.85 16.35 -2.56
C GLU A 12 0.30 15.87 -3.45
N ARG A 13 1.37 15.31 -2.86
CA ARG A 13 2.51 14.72 -3.58
C ARG A 13 2.42 13.20 -3.72
N SER A 14 1.34 12.60 -3.25
CA SER A 14 1.10 11.16 -3.39
C SER A 14 0.87 10.79 -4.86
N PHE A 15 1.04 9.51 -5.17
CA PHE A 15 0.79 8.97 -6.50
C PHE A 15 0.03 7.64 -6.45
N CYS A 16 -0.47 7.21 -7.61
CA CYS A 16 -1.32 6.04 -7.78
C CYS A 16 -0.59 4.72 -7.46
N CYS A 17 -1.36 3.64 -7.20
CA CYS A 17 -0.83 2.28 -7.08
C CYS A 17 -0.46 1.63 -8.43
N GLY A 18 -0.82 2.26 -9.55
CA GLY A 18 -0.52 1.76 -10.90
C GLY A 18 -1.58 0.84 -11.51
N ALA A 19 -2.73 0.60 -10.87
CA ALA A 19 -3.76 -0.28 -11.45
C ALA A 19 -4.70 0.37 -12.47
N GLY A 20 -4.99 1.66 -12.25
CA GLY A 20 -6.04 2.39 -12.99
C GLY A 20 -5.79 2.44 -14.50
N GLY A 21 -6.85 2.61 -15.28
CA GLY A 21 -6.74 2.74 -16.75
C GLY A 21 -6.30 1.46 -17.47
N GLY A 22 -6.40 0.28 -16.83
CA GLY A 22 -6.01 -1.01 -17.41
C GLY A 22 -4.56 -1.42 -17.15
N LEU A 23 -3.76 -0.58 -16.48
CA LEU A 23 -2.36 -0.86 -16.16
C LEU A 23 -2.15 -2.06 -15.22
N ALA A 24 -3.18 -2.47 -14.47
CA ALA A 24 -3.15 -3.73 -13.75
C ALA A 24 -2.86 -4.93 -14.67
N PHE A 25 -3.30 -4.87 -15.93
CA PHE A 25 -3.14 -5.93 -16.94
C PHE A 25 -2.05 -5.62 -17.97
N LEU A 26 -2.04 -4.39 -18.49
CA LEU A 26 -1.08 -3.98 -19.53
C LEU A 26 0.33 -3.84 -18.96
N GLY A 27 0.43 -3.41 -17.71
CA GLY A 27 1.67 -3.07 -17.06
C GLY A 27 2.35 -1.83 -17.59
N GLU A 28 3.46 -1.48 -16.95
CA GLU A 28 4.29 -0.34 -17.27
C GLU A 28 5.12 -0.63 -18.53
N GLU A 29 5.17 0.32 -19.44
CA GLU A 29 5.97 0.20 -20.67
C GLU A 29 7.47 0.19 -20.38
N HIS A 30 7.90 0.91 -19.33
CA HIS A 30 9.29 1.08 -18.94
C HIS A 30 9.40 1.23 -17.41
N GLY A 31 10.51 0.73 -16.85
CA GLY A 31 10.85 0.89 -15.43
C GLY A 31 10.17 -0.11 -14.50
N ASP A 32 10.29 0.16 -13.20
CA ASP A 32 9.69 -0.66 -12.14
C ASP A 32 8.17 -0.51 -12.13
N ARG A 33 7.46 -1.54 -11.62
CA ARG A 33 6.03 -1.43 -11.30
C ARG A 33 5.79 -0.22 -10.40
N VAL A 34 4.78 0.60 -10.69
CA VAL A 34 4.44 1.78 -9.87
C VAL A 34 4.10 1.35 -8.44
N SER A 35 3.45 0.19 -8.29
CA SER A 35 3.15 -0.41 -6.99
C SER A 35 4.39 -0.72 -6.16
N GLU A 36 5.46 -1.24 -6.77
CA GLU A 36 6.74 -1.51 -6.10
C GLU A 36 7.43 -0.22 -5.69
N THR A 37 7.45 0.79 -6.56
CA THR A 37 8.00 2.11 -6.24
C THR A 37 7.31 2.71 -5.02
N ARG A 38 5.98 2.60 -4.94
CA ARG A 38 5.22 3.08 -3.80
C ARG A 38 5.42 2.21 -2.55
N ALA A 39 5.45 0.89 -2.72
CA ALA A 39 5.68 -0.05 -1.63
C ALA A 39 7.05 0.16 -0.96
N LYS A 40 8.10 0.47 -1.72
CA LYS A 40 9.43 0.83 -1.18
C LYS A 40 9.33 2.00 -0.20
N GLU A 41 8.60 3.06 -0.55
CA GLU A 41 8.40 4.20 0.35
C GLU A 41 7.60 3.85 1.60
N LEU A 42 6.53 3.07 1.44
CA LEU A 42 5.68 2.65 2.55
C LEU A 42 6.43 1.77 3.54
N VAL A 43 7.18 0.77 3.05
CA VAL A 43 8.01 -0.09 3.90
C VAL A 43 9.13 0.69 4.59
N ALA A 44 9.74 1.67 3.90
CA ALA A 44 10.79 2.51 4.48
C ALA A 44 10.30 3.38 5.66
N THR A 45 8.99 3.63 5.79
CA THR A 45 8.44 4.34 6.96
C THR A 45 8.54 3.54 8.27
N GLY A 46 8.72 2.22 8.20
CA GLY A 46 8.64 1.33 9.35
C GLY A 46 7.22 1.10 9.87
N ALA A 47 6.18 1.53 9.14
CA ALA A 47 4.80 1.26 9.51
C ALA A 47 4.54 -0.25 9.54
N GLU A 48 3.85 -0.72 10.58
CA GLU A 48 3.47 -2.14 10.72
C GLU A 48 2.23 -2.50 9.88
N THR A 49 1.46 -1.49 9.49
CA THR A 49 0.22 -1.63 8.73
C THR A 49 0.17 -0.58 7.63
N VAL A 50 -0.15 -1.02 6.42
CA VAL A 50 -0.52 -0.19 5.28
C VAL A 50 -2.03 -0.36 5.09
N ALA A 51 -2.75 0.76 5.06
CA ALA A 51 -4.19 0.77 4.83
C ALA A 51 -4.51 1.26 3.41
N ALA A 52 -5.47 0.63 2.74
CA ALA A 52 -6.00 1.08 1.46
C ALA A 52 -7.54 1.10 1.49
N ALA A 53 -8.14 1.99 0.71
CA ALA A 53 -9.60 2.10 0.60
C ALA A 53 -10.13 1.68 -0.79
N CYS A 54 -9.26 1.10 -1.60
CA CYS A 54 -9.55 0.75 -2.99
C CYS A 54 -9.12 -0.70 -3.24
N PRO A 55 -10.00 -1.57 -3.77
CA PRO A 55 -9.66 -2.96 -4.09
C PRO A 55 -8.44 -3.10 -5.00
N PHE A 56 -8.27 -2.19 -5.96
CA PHE A 56 -7.11 -2.18 -6.83
C PHE A 56 -5.81 -1.88 -6.09
N CYS A 57 -5.82 -0.91 -5.15
CA CYS A 57 -4.65 -0.66 -4.31
C CYS A 57 -4.30 -1.89 -3.46
N ASN A 58 -5.31 -2.56 -2.89
CA ASN A 58 -5.11 -3.80 -2.14
C ASN A 58 -4.49 -4.89 -3.01
N THR A 59 -5.00 -5.11 -4.23
CA THR A 59 -4.42 -6.09 -5.17
C THR A 59 -2.98 -5.75 -5.51
N MET A 60 -2.70 -4.50 -5.89
CA MET A 60 -1.37 -4.10 -6.34
C MET A 60 -0.32 -4.09 -5.22
N PHE A 61 -0.72 -3.76 -3.99
CA PHE A 61 0.21 -3.73 -2.86
C PHE A 61 0.43 -5.07 -2.19
N ARG A 62 -0.48 -6.04 -2.35
CA ARG A 62 -0.37 -7.36 -1.70
C ARG A 62 0.97 -8.01 -1.99
N ASP A 63 1.35 -8.09 -3.27
CA ASP A 63 2.60 -8.72 -3.67
C ASP A 63 3.77 -7.75 -3.58
N ALA A 64 3.55 -6.48 -3.95
CA ALA A 64 4.60 -5.47 -3.94
C ALA A 64 5.22 -5.24 -2.55
N LEU A 65 4.41 -5.22 -1.48
CA LEU A 65 4.90 -5.05 -0.11
C LEU A 65 5.79 -6.22 0.34
N VAL A 66 5.44 -7.44 -0.06
CA VAL A 66 6.24 -8.65 0.24
C VAL A 66 7.54 -8.64 -0.55
N GLN A 67 7.48 -8.30 -1.84
CA GLN A 67 8.65 -8.24 -2.71
C GLN A 67 9.68 -7.23 -2.21
N VAL A 68 9.27 -6.00 -1.88
CA VAL A 68 10.20 -4.94 -1.48
C VAL A 68 10.73 -5.10 -0.06
N ALA A 69 10.06 -5.89 0.79
CA ALA A 69 10.53 -6.19 2.14
C ALA A 69 11.80 -7.06 2.16
N ASN A 70 12.17 -7.70 1.03
CA ASN A 70 13.44 -8.41 0.85
C ASN A 70 13.73 -9.44 1.96
N GLY A 71 12.75 -10.30 2.27
CA GLY A 71 12.87 -11.34 3.30
C GLY A 71 12.66 -10.87 4.73
N LYS A 72 12.41 -9.57 4.96
CA LYS A 72 11.92 -9.06 6.24
C LYS A 72 10.38 -9.18 6.32
N PRO A 73 9.79 -9.16 7.52
CA PRO A 73 8.34 -9.06 7.66
C PRO A 73 7.79 -7.83 6.94
N ALA A 74 6.90 -8.04 5.97
CA ALA A 74 6.17 -6.97 5.30
C ALA A 74 5.07 -6.41 6.22
N PRO A 75 4.70 -5.13 6.07
CA PRO A 75 3.56 -4.57 6.79
C PRO A 75 2.27 -5.31 6.44
N LYS A 76 1.34 -5.38 7.40
CA LYS A 76 -0.01 -5.88 7.15
C LYS A 76 -0.72 -4.95 6.17
N LEU A 77 -1.30 -5.50 5.12
CA LEU A 77 -2.15 -4.76 4.21
C LEU A 77 -3.60 -4.96 4.61
N LEU A 78 -4.31 -3.87 4.94
CA LEU A 78 -5.71 -3.90 5.36
C LEU A 78 -6.57 -2.92 4.57
N ASP A 79 -7.82 -3.27 4.35
CA ASP A 79 -8.84 -2.32 3.92
C ASP A 79 -9.25 -1.40 5.09
N ILE A 80 -9.54 -0.13 4.82
CA ILE A 80 -10.03 0.80 5.85
C ILE A 80 -11.31 0.29 6.53
N ALA A 81 -12.15 -0.48 5.82
CA ALA A 81 -13.36 -1.10 6.36
C ALA A 81 -13.02 -2.21 7.37
N GLU A 82 -11.96 -2.98 7.15
CA GLU A 82 -11.49 -4.00 8.10
C GLU A 82 -10.98 -3.35 9.39
N ILE A 83 -10.25 -2.24 9.26
CA ILE A 83 -9.77 -1.45 10.40
C ILE A 83 -10.95 -0.86 11.18
N ALA A 84 -11.93 -0.27 10.48
CA ALA A 84 -13.13 0.28 11.11
C ALA A 84 -13.93 -0.80 11.84
N ALA A 85 -14.17 -1.95 11.20
CA ALA A 85 -14.89 -3.07 11.79
C ALA A 85 -14.17 -3.67 13.01
N ALA A 86 -12.83 -3.70 13.01
CA ALA A 86 -12.04 -4.12 14.16
C ALA A 86 -12.20 -3.17 15.36
N GLY A 87 -12.42 -1.88 15.12
CA GLY A 87 -12.70 -0.89 16.16
C GLY A 87 -14.09 -1.02 16.78
N LEU A 88 -15.10 -1.43 16.00
CA LEU A 88 -16.47 -1.63 16.50
C LEU A 88 -16.59 -2.77 17.50
N ARG A 89 -15.74 -3.81 17.38
CA ARG A 89 -15.72 -4.96 18.29
C ARG A 89 -15.03 -4.69 19.63
N GLN A 90 -14.45 -3.51 19.80
CA GLN A 90 -13.71 -3.09 21.00
C GLN A 90 -14.52 -2.14 21.90
N GLY A 91 -15.79 -1.89 21.57
CA GLY A 91 -16.77 -1.19 22.40
C GLY A 91 -17.90 -2.11 22.81
#